data_AF-A0A9P0NKV7-F1
#
_entry.id   AF-A0A9P0NKV7-F1
#
_cell.length_a   1.000
_cell.length_b   1.000
_cell.length_c   1.000
_cell.angle_alpha   90.00
_cell.angle_beta   90.00
_cell.angle_gamma   90.00
#
_symmetry.space_group_name_H-M   'P 1'
#
loop_
_entity.id
_entity.type
_entity.pdbx_description
1 polymer ?
#
loop_
_entity_poly.entity_id
_entity_poly.type
_entity_poly.pdbx_seq_one_letter_code
_entity_poly.pdbx_strand_id
1 'polypeptide(L)'
;MFKTLRFLSRLSSTVPTRFESSILNKHSVRSIYYQCRQPILANKFPCVIMDRRFKRTNKEKDQDSDDEFELEMDESSQLVKFRTSTMRMDTVLKHALGKSRNKIEVAFYESRIRVNGEKVQKKSHTIEVGDEVDLVKGPSPNNPDFLLVSRVEVLSAKLDGDELEVKLKKYKSLLINNYENKWKPQS
;
A
#
# COMPACT_ATOMS: atom_id res chain seq x y z
N MET A 1 -61.95 -17.60 2.56
CA MET A 1 -60.85 -16.73 2.10
C MET A 1 -59.74 -17.61 1.54
N PHE A 2 -59.51 -17.62 0.21
CA PHE A 2 -58.53 -18.50 -0.43
C PHE A 2 -57.68 -17.75 -1.47
N LYS A 3 -56.44 -18.22 -1.68
CA LYS A 3 -55.40 -17.61 -2.53
C LYS A 3 -55.23 -18.38 -3.84
N THR A 4 -54.93 -17.69 -4.95
CA THR A 4 -54.39 -18.25 -6.21
C THR A 4 -53.42 -17.21 -6.83
N LEU A 5 -52.14 -17.51 -7.04
CA LEU A 5 -51.51 -18.16 -8.22
C LEU A 5 -51.55 -17.28 -9.49
N ARG A 6 -50.44 -16.62 -9.85
CA ARG A 6 -49.32 -17.07 -10.73
C ARG A 6 -49.63 -17.03 -12.24
N PHE A 7 -48.92 -16.17 -12.97
CA PHE A 7 -48.76 -16.21 -14.43
C PHE A 7 -47.38 -15.69 -14.83
N LEU A 8 -46.57 -16.52 -15.49
CA LEU A 8 -45.47 -16.12 -16.39
C LEU A 8 -45.36 -17.19 -17.48
N SER A 9 -45.11 -16.78 -18.73
CA SER A 9 -45.39 -17.60 -19.90
C SER A 9 -44.26 -17.64 -20.93
N ARG A 10 -43.98 -18.88 -21.39
CA ARG A 10 -43.52 -19.29 -22.73
C ARG A 10 -42.08 -18.95 -23.19
N LEU A 11 -41.38 -20.02 -23.60
CA LEU A 11 -40.11 -20.06 -24.33
C LEU A 11 -40.35 -20.38 -25.82
N SER A 12 -39.57 -19.79 -26.75
CA SER A 12 -39.30 -20.18 -28.18
C SER A 12 -38.39 -19.14 -28.87
N SER A 13 -37.64 -19.39 -29.96
CA SER A 13 -36.93 -20.61 -30.44
C SER A 13 -35.91 -20.29 -31.57
N THR A 14 -34.92 -21.18 -31.76
CA THR A 14 -34.20 -21.56 -33.02
C THR A 14 -33.59 -20.54 -34.02
N VAL A 15 -32.25 -20.68 -34.17
CA VAL A 15 -31.24 -20.46 -35.26
C VAL A 15 -31.67 -20.78 -36.74
N PRO A 16 -30.80 -20.69 -37.81
CA PRO A 16 -29.53 -19.95 -38.09
C PRO A 16 -29.42 -19.32 -39.52
N THR A 17 -28.37 -18.54 -39.84
CA THR A 17 -27.81 -18.43 -41.23
C THR A 17 -26.30 -18.10 -41.29
N ARG A 18 -25.61 -18.63 -42.31
CA ARG A 18 -24.21 -18.33 -42.70
C ARG A 18 -24.12 -17.11 -43.62
N PHE A 19 -22.91 -16.57 -43.81
CA PHE A 19 -22.49 -15.98 -45.09
C PHE A 19 -21.08 -16.45 -45.48
N GLU A 20 -20.83 -16.58 -46.77
CA GLU A 20 -19.60 -17.13 -47.37
C GLU A 20 -18.70 -16.03 -47.97
N SER A 21 -17.42 -16.36 -48.17
CA SER A 21 -16.60 -15.78 -49.24
C SER A 21 -15.52 -16.79 -49.65
N SER A 22 -15.26 -16.94 -50.95
CA SER A 22 -14.52 -18.07 -51.51
C SER A 22 -13.48 -17.66 -52.58
N ILE A 23 -12.49 -18.55 -52.81
CA ILE A 23 -11.48 -18.58 -53.91
C ILE A 23 -10.50 -17.36 -53.94
N LEU A 24 -9.19 -17.38 -54.28
CA LEU A 24 -8.16 -18.23 -54.93
C LEU A 24 -6.80 -18.01 -54.17
N ASN A 25 -5.63 -18.70 -54.33
CA ASN A 25 -5.22 -20.00 -54.87
C ASN A 25 -3.74 -20.33 -54.41
N LYS A 26 -3.33 -21.59 -54.58
CA LYS A 26 -2.00 -22.24 -54.41
C LYS A 26 -0.70 -21.41 -54.58
N HIS A 27 0.29 -21.66 -53.70
CA HIS A 27 1.65 -22.22 -53.96
C HIS A 27 2.30 -22.55 -52.59
N SER A 28 2.61 -23.80 -52.22
CA SER A 28 3.93 -24.49 -52.34
C SER A 28 5.13 -23.62 -51.90
N VAL A 29 6.06 -24.03 -51.02
CA VAL A 29 6.64 -25.37 -50.81
C VAL A 29 7.23 -25.57 -49.38
N ARG A 30 7.40 -26.84 -48.97
CA ARG A 30 8.43 -27.40 -48.02
C ARG A 30 8.42 -26.95 -46.54
N SER A 31 7.68 -27.72 -45.74
CA SER A 31 8.11 -28.13 -44.40
C SER A 31 9.17 -29.24 -44.50
N ILE A 32 10.15 -29.25 -43.59
CA ILE A 32 11.06 -30.38 -43.37
C ILE A 32 11.07 -30.69 -41.87
N TYR A 33 10.42 -31.79 -41.49
CA TYR A 33 10.53 -32.41 -40.17
C TYR A 33 11.93 -33.01 -39.97
N TYR A 34 12.34 -33.20 -38.71
CA TYR A 34 13.04 -34.35 -38.09
C TYR A 34 13.73 -33.83 -36.81
N GLN A 35 13.86 -34.53 -35.68
CA GLN A 35 13.26 -35.72 -35.07
C GLN A 35 14.01 -35.86 -33.72
N CYS A 36 13.33 -36.10 -32.59
CA CYS A 36 14.02 -36.13 -31.30
C CYS A 36 14.84 -37.42 -31.09
N ARG A 37 16.10 -37.29 -30.65
CA ARG A 37 16.81 -38.29 -29.83
C ARG A 37 18.00 -37.67 -29.07
N GLN A 38 17.94 -37.74 -27.75
CA GLN A 38 19.05 -37.50 -26.80
C GLN A 38 19.93 -38.77 -26.74
N PRO A 39 21.24 -38.72 -26.42
CA PRO A 39 21.67 -38.49 -25.03
C PRO A 39 22.98 -37.70 -24.78
N ILE A 40 22.99 -37.00 -23.65
CA ILE A 40 24.03 -36.97 -22.60
C ILE A 40 25.50 -37.05 -23.05
N LEU A 41 26.22 -35.93 -23.00
CA LEU A 41 27.57 -35.86 -22.40
C LEU A 41 27.80 -34.49 -21.75
N ALA A 42 28.59 -34.48 -20.67
CA ALA A 42 28.75 -33.33 -19.79
C ALA A 42 29.70 -32.26 -20.36
N ASN A 43 29.41 -30.99 -20.05
CA ASN A 43 30.43 -29.95 -19.98
C ASN A 43 30.11 -28.96 -18.85
N LYS A 44 31.00 -28.89 -17.85
CA LYS A 44 30.92 -27.96 -16.73
C LYS A 44 31.43 -26.58 -17.18
N PHE A 45 30.53 -25.65 -17.42
CA PHE A 45 30.87 -24.22 -17.47
C PHE A 45 29.91 -23.45 -16.54
N PRO A 46 30.30 -23.12 -15.30
CA PRO A 46 29.51 -22.22 -14.47
C PRO A 46 29.52 -20.84 -15.11
N CYS A 47 28.33 -20.31 -15.38
CA CYS A 47 28.17 -18.95 -15.90
C CYS A 47 28.75 -17.92 -14.94
N VAL A 48 29.62 -17.04 -15.44
CA VAL A 48 30.11 -15.89 -14.66
C VAL A 48 29.00 -14.84 -14.64
N ILE A 49 28.19 -14.87 -13.58
CA ILE A 49 27.14 -13.86 -13.35
C ILE A 49 27.84 -12.53 -13.02
N MET A 50 27.95 -11.66 -14.01
CA MET A 50 28.38 -10.27 -13.82
C MET A 50 27.25 -9.43 -13.22
N ASP A 51 26.97 -9.63 -11.93
CA ASP A 51 26.06 -8.79 -11.15
C ASP A 51 26.64 -7.37 -10.98
N ARG A 52 26.50 -6.53 -12.01
CA ARG A 52 26.70 -5.08 -11.91
C ARG A 52 25.57 -4.47 -11.10
N ARG A 53 25.60 -4.65 -9.78
CA ARG A 53 24.77 -3.91 -8.81
C ARG A 53 25.14 -2.43 -8.84
N PHE A 54 24.56 -1.71 -9.79
CA PHE A 54 24.65 -0.26 -9.88
C PHE A 54 23.83 0.37 -8.74
N LYS A 55 24.44 0.46 -7.55
CA LYS A 55 23.88 1.19 -6.41
C LYS A 55 23.82 2.69 -6.73
N ARG A 56 22.76 3.13 -7.43
CA ARG A 56 22.28 4.51 -7.32
C ARG A 56 21.69 4.70 -5.93
N THR A 57 22.55 4.97 -4.95
CA THR A 57 22.13 5.74 -3.78
C THR A 57 21.89 7.17 -4.26
N ASN A 58 20.72 7.42 -4.85
CA ASN A 58 20.30 8.80 -5.04
C ASN A 58 19.93 9.34 -3.66
N LYS A 59 20.91 10.01 -3.05
CA LYS A 59 20.78 10.63 -1.74
C LYS A 59 20.85 12.14 -1.95
N GLU A 60 19.89 12.64 -2.73
CA GLU A 60 19.48 14.02 -2.75
C GLU A 60 19.07 14.39 -1.32
N LYS A 61 20.06 14.90 -0.57
CA LYS A 61 19.82 15.76 0.56
C LYS A 61 19.63 17.15 -0.03
N ASP A 62 18.40 17.50 -0.36
CA ASP A 62 18.07 18.90 -0.58
C ASP A 62 18.39 19.67 0.71
N GLN A 63 19.14 20.76 0.54
CA GLN A 63 19.45 21.71 1.60
C GLN A 63 18.31 22.73 1.75
N ASP A 64 18.41 23.52 2.82
CA ASP A 64 17.78 24.83 2.99
C ASP A 64 16.27 24.90 3.16
N SER A 65 15.85 24.97 4.44
CA SER A 65 15.46 26.28 5.00
C SER A 65 15.20 26.13 6.51
N ASP A 66 15.98 26.86 7.30
CA ASP A 66 15.82 26.98 8.76
C ASP A 66 14.68 27.96 9.11
N ASP A 67 13.46 27.60 8.70
CA ASP A 67 12.25 27.92 9.47
C ASP A 67 12.34 27.15 10.82
N GLU A 68 13.22 27.62 11.71
CA GLU A 68 13.35 27.16 13.10
C GLU A 68 12.16 27.68 13.90
N PHE A 69 11.00 27.06 13.68
CA PHE A 69 9.93 27.10 14.65
C PHE A 69 10.43 26.35 15.89
N GLU A 70 10.88 27.12 16.88
CA GLU A 70 11.24 26.71 18.24
C GLU A 70 9.99 26.21 18.99
N LEU A 71 9.40 25.13 18.48
CA LEU A 71 8.42 24.33 19.18
C LEU A 71 9.19 23.47 20.17
N GLU A 72 8.83 23.55 21.45
CA GLU A 72 9.40 22.71 22.51
C GLU A 72 9.31 21.23 22.10
N MET A 73 10.46 20.65 21.74
CA MET A 73 10.59 19.26 21.35
C MET A 73 10.84 18.43 22.60
N ASP A 74 9.84 17.65 23.01
CA ASP A 74 10.04 16.59 24.01
C ASP A 74 11.16 15.65 23.54
N GLU A 75 12.00 15.16 24.46
CA GLU A 75 13.19 14.33 24.16
C GLU A 75 12.89 13.07 23.31
N SER A 76 11.64 12.62 23.31
CA SER A 76 11.17 11.45 22.55
C SER A 76 10.64 11.76 21.14
N SER A 77 10.43 13.05 20.84
CA SER A 77 9.84 13.55 19.61
C SER A 77 10.90 13.76 18.52
N GLN A 78 10.49 13.65 17.25
CA GLN A 78 11.35 13.91 16.10
C GLN A 78 10.57 14.66 15.02
N LEU A 79 11.10 15.77 14.54
CA LEU A 79 10.57 16.44 13.37
C LEU A 79 10.89 15.63 12.09
N VAL A 80 9.94 15.55 11.17
CA VAL A 80 10.13 14.97 9.83
C VAL A 80 9.56 15.93 8.79
N LYS A 81 10.41 16.45 7.91
CA LYS A 81 10.02 17.14 6.67
C LYS A 81 10.05 16.12 5.51
N PHE A 82 9.04 16.08 4.65
CA PHE A 82 9.04 15.27 3.43
C PHE A 82 8.12 15.86 2.36
N ARG A 83 8.43 15.64 1.08
CA ARG A 83 7.54 15.97 -0.05
C ARG A 83 6.64 14.79 -0.42
N THR A 84 5.39 15.07 -0.81
CA THR A 84 4.44 14.07 -1.29
C THR A 84 3.35 14.67 -2.18
N SER A 85 2.80 13.91 -3.13
CA SER A 85 1.70 14.39 -3.98
C SER A 85 0.31 14.31 -3.32
N THR A 86 0.16 13.67 -2.15
CA THR A 86 -1.16 13.51 -1.51
C THR A 86 -1.08 13.24 -0.01
N MET A 87 -1.95 13.89 0.77
CA MET A 87 -2.13 13.70 2.21
C MET A 87 -2.83 12.37 2.60
N ARG A 88 -2.72 11.33 1.77
CA ARG A 88 -3.25 10.00 2.11
C ARG A 88 -2.51 9.42 3.32
N MET A 89 -3.27 8.89 4.26
CA MET A 89 -2.78 8.32 5.52
C MET A 89 -1.68 7.28 5.35
N ASP A 90 -1.80 6.38 4.37
CA ASP A 90 -0.81 5.33 4.15
C ASP A 90 0.51 5.85 3.55
N THR A 91 0.46 6.96 2.81
CA THR A 91 1.66 7.69 2.37
C THR A 91 2.31 8.43 3.53
N VAL A 92 1.55 9.21 4.31
CA VAL A 92 2.08 9.96 5.46
C VAL A 92 2.75 9.02 6.48
N LEU A 93 2.09 7.92 6.85
CA LEU A 93 2.65 6.92 7.78
C LEU A 93 3.92 6.22 7.26
N LYS A 94 4.03 6.00 5.94
CA LYS A 94 5.24 5.45 5.30
C LYS A 94 6.43 6.37 5.51
N HIS A 95 6.26 7.67 5.26
CA HIS A 95 7.34 8.66 5.38
C HIS A 95 7.67 8.98 6.84
N ALA A 96 6.67 9.10 7.72
CA ALA A 96 6.88 9.36 9.15
C ALA A 96 7.60 8.20 9.87
N LEU A 97 7.05 6.98 9.76
CA LEU A 97 7.49 5.82 10.56
C LEU A 97 8.52 4.93 9.84
N GLY A 98 8.84 5.22 8.57
CA GLY A 98 9.76 4.41 7.76
C GLY A 98 9.28 2.98 7.51
N LYS A 99 7.97 2.73 7.57
CA LYS A 99 7.37 1.41 7.33
C LYS A 99 7.01 1.23 5.85
N SER A 100 7.09 0.00 5.36
CA SER A 100 6.64 -0.31 4.00
C SER A 100 5.11 -0.22 3.91
N ARG A 101 4.60 0.18 2.73
CA ARG A 101 3.16 0.35 2.48
C ARG A 101 2.36 -0.91 2.81
N ASN A 102 2.90 -2.09 2.49
CA ASN A 102 2.28 -3.39 2.82
C ASN A 102 2.14 -3.60 4.33
N LYS A 103 3.09 -3.16 5.16
CA LYS A 103 2.98 -3.30 6.63
C LYS A 103 1.95 -2.34 7.22
N ILE A 104 1.78 -1.16 6.63
CA ILE A 104 0.73 -0.20 7.01
C ILE A 104 -0.64 -0.73 6.60
N GLU A 105 -0.77 -1.32 5.40
CA GLU A 105 -1.99 -1.98 4.94
C GLU A 105 -2.40 -3.16 5.83
N VAL A 106 -1.46 -4.03 6.21
CA VAL A 106 -1.72 -5.10 7.18
C VAL A 106 -2.18 -4.54 8.52
N ALA A 107 -1.55 -3.46 9.03
CA ALA A 107 -1.99 -2.78 10.24
C ALA A 107 -3.39 -2.12 10.13
N PHE A 108 -3.78 -1.65 8.94
CA PHE A 108 -5.12 -1.14 8.68
C PHE A 108 -6.18 -2.24 8.83
N TYR A 109 -5.99 -3.40 8.19
CA TYR A 109 -6.94 -4.52 8.32
C TYR A 109 -7.01 -5.07 9.75
N GLU A 110 -5.87 -5.15 10.45
CA GLU A 110 -5.81 -5.48 11.89
C GLU A 110 -6.35 -4.37 12.81
N SER A 111 -6.92 -3.29 12.26
CA SER A 111 -7.55 -2.18 12.99
C SER A 111 -6.60 -1.47 13.98
N ARG A 112 -5.30 -1.49 13.71
CA ARG A 112 -4.23 -0.92 14.55
C ARG A 112 -3.99 0.58 14.32
N ILE A 113 -4.53 1.15 13.25
CA ILE A 113 -4.40 2.58 12.94
C ILE A 113 -5.60 3.34 13.50
N ARG A 114 -5.33 4.42 14.24
CA ARG A 114 -6.31 5.37 14.76
C ARG A 114 -5.97 6.79 14.30
N VAL A 115 -7.00 7.60 14.09
CA VAL A 115 -6.87 9.04 13.79
C VAL A 115 -7.70 9.76 14.84
N ASN A 116 -7.09 10.68 15.58
CA ASN A 116 -7.69 11.40 16.71
C ASN A 116 -8.39 10.43 17.72
N GLY A 117 -7.78 9.26 17.95
CA GLY A 117 -8.31 8.16 18.78
C GLY A 117 -9.36 7.26 18.12
N GLU A 118 -10.01 7.69 17.03
CA GLU A 118 -11.06 6.95 16.34
C GLU A 118 -10.53 5.87 15.39
N LYS A 119 -11.37 4.88 15.09
CA LYS A 119 -11.03 3.80 14.14
C LYS A 119 -11.25 4.26 12.70
N VAL A 120 -10.17 4.27 11.91
CA VAL A 120 -10.24 4.60 10.48
C VAL A 120 -11.05 3.56 9.70
N GLN A 121 -12.11 4.02 9.02
CA GLN A 121 -13.00 3.13 8.25
C GLN A 121 -12.50 2.83 6.83
N LYS A 122 -11.76 3.77 6.20
CA LYS A 122 -11.35 3.70 4.79
C LYS A 122 -9.83 3.75 4.67
N LYS A 123 -9.23 2.84 3.88
CA LYS A 123 -7.78 2.79 3.66
C LYS A 123 -7.22 4.09 3.06
N SER A 124 -7.97 4.71 2.14
CA SER A 124 -7.63 6.00 1.52
C SER A 124 -8.22 7.20 2.28
N HIS A 125 -8.13 7.19 3.61
CA HIS A 125 -8.44 8.38 4.39
C HIS A 125 -7.37 9.45 4.14
N THR A 126 -7.79 10.70 3.99
CA THR A 126 -6.91 11.87 3.87
C THR A 126 -6.74 12.45 5.26
N ILE A 127 -5.51 12.82 5.63
CA ILE A 127 -5.19 13.47 6.89
C ILE A 127 -5.14 14.99 6.66
N GLU A 128 -5.63 15.79 7.61
CA GLU A 128 -5.57 17.25 7.58
C GLU A 128 -4.45 17.79 8.50
N VAL A 129 -4.23 19.11 8.49
CA VAL A 129 -3.23 19.74 9.37
C VAL A 129 -3.81 19.83 10.78
N GLY A 130 -3.05 19.40 11.79
CA GLY A 130 -3.49 19.28 13.18
C GLY A 130 -3.95 17.89 13.61
N ASP A 131 -4.14 16.95 12.68
CA ASP A 131 -4.53 15.56 13.00
C ASP A 131 -3.42 14.77 13.71
N GLU A 132 -3.82 13.96 14.68
CA GLU A 132 -3.01 12.94 15.34
C GLU A 132 -3.27 11.55 14.74
N VAL A 133 -2.24 10.86 14.26
CA VAL A 133 -2.35 9.49 13.73
C VAL A 133 -1.51 8.53 14.54
N ASP A 134 -2.18 7.58 15.19
CA ASP A 134 -1.57 6.57 16.05
C ASP A 134 -1.53 5.20 15.36
N LEU A 135 -0.34 4.59 15.36
CA LEU A 135 -0.15 3.19 15.02
C LEU A 135 0.08 2.36 16.30
N VAL A 136 -0.91 1.58 16.69
CA VAL A 136 -0.83 0.65 17.83
C VAL A 136 0.17 -0.47 17.51
N LYS A 137 1.18 -0.65 18.35
CA LYS A 137 2.10 -1.80 18.27
C LYS A 137 1.59 -3.00 19.05
N GLY A 138 0.95 -2.75 20.19
CA GLY A 138 0.37 -3.75 21.09
C GLY A 138 0.22 -3.21 22.52
N PRO A 139 -0.20 -4.04 23.48
CA PRO A 139 -0.13 -3.70 24.91
C PRO A 139 1.33 -3.56 25.37
N SER A 140 1.55 -2.78 26.42
CA SER A 140 2.86 -2.69 27.08
C SER A 140 3.21 -4.02 27.78
N PRO A 141 4.47 -4.50 27.73
CA PRO A 141 4.87 -5.72 28.42
C PRO A 141 4.84 -5.59 29.95
N ASN A 142 4.90 -4.36 30.47
CA ASN A 142 4.90 -4.10 31.91
C ASN A 142 3.47 -4.05 32.48
N ASN A 143 2.53 -3.44 31.75
CA ASN A 143 1.15 -3.24 32.17
C ASN A 143 0.21 -3.42 30.97
N PRO A 144 -0.69 -4.42 30.95
CA PRO A 144 -1.54 -4.72 29.79
C PRO A 144 -2.64 -3.66 29.53
N ASP A 145 -2.95 -2.82 30.51
CA ASP A 145 -3.95 -1.75 30.40
C ASP A 145 -3.47 -0.57 29.52
N PHE A 146 -2.15 -0.41 29.38
CA PHE A 146 -1.54 0.63 28.55
C PHE A 146 -1.17 0.09 27.18
N LEU A 147 -1.36 0.90 26.14
CA LEU A 147 -0.96 0.59 24.78
C LEU A 147 0.36 1.29 24.45
N LEU A 148 1.23 0.58 23.72
CA LEU A 148 2.44 1.13 23.15
C LEU A 148 2.16 1.50 21.68
N VAL A 149 2.22 2.80 21.37
CA VAL A 149 1.86 3.36 20.06
C VAL A 149 3.04 4.10 19.43
N SER A 150 2.97 4.30 18.11
CA SER A 150 3.76 5.32 17.41
C SER A 150 2.81 6.41 16.94
N ARG A 151 2.96 7.63 17.47
CA ARG A 151 2.15 8.80 17.14
C ARG A 151 2.82 9.64 16.05
N VAL A 152 1.99 10.22 15.19
CA VAL A 152 2.38 11.17 14.14
C VAL A 152 1.40 12.33 14.14
N GLU A 153 1.88 13.54 14.39
CA GLU A 153 1.11 14.79 14.39
C GLU A 153 1.46 15.60 13.14
N VAL A 154 0.47 16.10 12.41
CA VAL A 154 0.68 16.94 11.23
C VAL A 154 0.77 18.41 11.63
N LEU A 155 1.98 18.99 11.59
CA LEU A 155 2.19 20.39 12.00
C LEU A 155 1.85 21.39 10.89
N SER A 156 2.23 21.08 9.65
CA SER A 156 1.94 21.93 8.49
C SER A 156 2.05 21.17 7.18
N ALA A 157 1.23 21.51 6.21
CA ALA A 157 1.37 21.13 4.81
C ALA A 157 1.39 22.41 3.95
N LYS A 158 2.46 22.62 3.18
CA LYS A 158 2.60 23.70 2.19
C LYS A 158 2.60 23.09 0.79
N LEU A 159 2.00 23.77 -0.20
CA LEU A 159 2.10 23.38 -1.61
C LEU A 159 3.35 24.02 -2.22
N ASP A 160 4.25 23.19 -2.74
CA ASP A 160 5.52 23.56 -3.38
C ASP A 160 5.47 23.06 -4.85
N GLY A 161 4.90 23.89 -5.72
CA GLY A 161 4.60 23.52 -7.11
C GLY A 161 3.52 22.43 -7.20
N ASP A 162 3.88 21.27 -7.76
CA ASP A 162 3.01 20.11 -7.92
C ASP A 162 3.06 19.14 -6.71
N GLU A 163 3.96 19.35 -5.74
CA GLU A 163 4.13 18.51 -4.55
C GLU A 163 3.77 19.26 -3.26
N LEU A 164 3.40 18.51 -2.21
CA LEU A 164 3.14 19.05 -0.88
C LEU A 164 4.37 18.82 -0.01
N GLU A 165 4.98 19.89 0.52
CA GLU A 165 5.95 19.80 1.60
C GLU A 165 5.21 19.69 2.94
N VAL A 166 5.39 18.58 3.64
CA VAL A 166 4.71 18.27 4.90
C VAL A 166 5.72 18.19 6.03
N LYS A 167 5.48 18.97 7.10
CA LYS A 167 6.23 18.93 8.36
C LYS A 167 5.40 18.18 9.41
N LEU A 168 5.98 17.14 10.00
CA LEU A 168 5.36 16.28 11.02
C LEU A 168 6.17 16.28 12.31
N LYS A 169 5.51 16.15 13.47
CA LYS A 169 6.12 15.68 14.72
C LYS A 169 5.82 14.18 14.85
N LYS A 170 6.81 13.34 15.13
CA LYS A 170 6.59 11.90 15.37
C LYS A 170 7.17 11.45 16.69
N TYR A 171 6.54 10.45 17.27
CA TYR A 171 6.99 9.80 18.50
C TYR A 171 7.11 8.31 18.24
N LYS A 172 8.31 7.77 18.43
CA LYS A 172 8.59 6.37 18.07
C LYS A 172 7.85 5.38 18.97
N SER A 173 7.77 5.67 20.26
CA SER A 173 7.13 4.84 21.27
C SER A 173 6.53 5.75 22.33
N LEU A 174 5.21 5.97 22.27
CA LEU A 174 4.45 6.53 23.38
C LEU A 174 3.73 5.40 24.11
N LEU A 175 3.50 5.62 25.40
CA LEU A 175 2.77 4.73 26.28
C LEU A 175 1.50 5.48 26.69
N ILE A 176 0.36 5.01 26.21
CA ILE A 176 -0.94 5.70 26.35
C ILE A 176 -1.95 4.80 27.06
N ASN A 177 -3.00 5.41 27.61
CA ASN A 177 -4.18 4.69 28.08
C ASN A 177 -4.91 4.03 26.91
N ASN A 178 -5.64 2.94 27.17
CA ASN A 178 -6.48 2.31 26.16
C ASN A 178 -7.64 3.24 25.76
N TYR A 179 -7.88 3.35 24.45
CA TYR A 179 -9.00 4.12 23.90
C TYR A 179 -10.36 3.57 24.39
N GLU A 180 -11.38 4.44 24.42
CA GLU A 180 -12.78 4.05 24.69
C GLU A 180 -13.21 2.84 23.84
N ASN A 181 -12.94 2.93 22.53
CA ASN A 181 -13.07 1.85 21.57
C ASN A 181 -11.85 0.90 21.63
N LYS A 182 -11.75 0.16 22.75
CA LYS A 182 -10.63 -0.76 23.07
C LYS A 182 -10.17 -1.55 21.86
N TRP A 183 -8.89 -1.42 21.52
CA TRP A 183 -8.29 -2.26 20.47
C TRP A 183 -8.25 -3.72 20.94
N LYS A 184 -8.72 -4.62 20.07
CA LYS A 184 -8.62 -6.07 20.22
C LYS A 184 -7.94 -6.63 18.97
N PRO A 185 -6.94 -7.52 19.10
CA PRO A 185 -6.44 -8.26 17.94
C PRO A 185 -7.59 -9.06 17.32
N GLN A 186 -7.74 -8.99 16.00
CA GLN A 186 -8.57 -9.95 15.28
C GLN A 186 -7.89 -11.31 15.39
N SER A 187 -8.58 -12.30 15.96
CA SER A 187 -8.10 -13.67 16.17
C SER A 187 -8.58 -14.58 15.04
#